data_AF-A0A182S7E7-F1
#
_entry.id   AF-A0A182S7E7-F1
#
_cell.length_a   1.000
_cell.length_b   1.000
_cell.length_c   1.000
_cell.angle_alpha   90.00
_cell.angle_beta   90.00
_cell.angle_gamma   90.00
#
_symmetry.space_group_name_H-M   'P 1'
#
loop_
_entity.id
_entity.type
_entity.pdbx_description
1 polymer ?
#
loop_
_entity_poly.entity_id
_entity_poly.type
_entity_poly.pdbx_seq_one_letter_code
_entity_poly.pdbx_strand_id
1 'polypeptide(L)'
;MVPTTTATRRFEATGREFMEQTLLLARQQRPLAAWGYYAFPYCFNMNGGVNARSENCSPEVQRENNRIMWLFDNSDIIFPSVYLREKLSPCEREQLIRGRVREAVRVAQRNSASKPRRKVLTYLRYVYTDTIQYLTEVGSESNVF
;
A
#
# COMPACT_ATOMS: atom_id res chain seq x y z
N MET A 1 -17.30 20.27 2.59
CA MET A 1 -17.58 18.83 2.36
C MET A 1 -18.15 18.73 0.95
N VAL A 2 -17.44 18.15 -0.01
CA VAL A 2 -17.96 18.02 -1.39
C VAL A 2 -19.10 16.99 -1.36
N PRO A 3 -20.31 17.28 -1.89
CA PRO A 3 -21.41 16.33 -1.89
C PRO A 3 -21.05 15.07 -2.68
N THR A 4 -21.16 13.90 -2.06
CA THR A 4 -20.92 12.61 -2.71
C THR A 4 -22.00 12.36 -3.75
N THR A 5 -21.61 12.34 -5.02
CA THR A 5 -22.55 12.09 -6.13
C THR A 5 -23.16 10.69 -6.02
N THR A 6 -24.33 10.49 -6.64
CA THR A 6 -24.93 9.14 -6.72
C THR A 6 -24.01 8.13 -7.39
N ALA A 7 -23.20 8.57 -8.37
CA ALA A 7 -22.19 7.73 -9.00
C ALA A 7 -21.11 7.28 -8.00
N THR A 8 -20.52 8.20 -7.24
CA THR A 8 -19.49 7.88 -6.24
C THR A 8 -20.00 6.90 -5.19
N ARG A 9 -21.22 7.11 -4.68
CA ARG A 9 -21.82 6.22 -3.66
C ARG A 9 -22.02 4.80 -4.18
N ARG A 10 -22.54 4.66 -5.40
CA ARG A 10 -22.76 3.34 -6.03
C ARG A 10 -21.43 2.64 -6.30
N PHE A 11 -20.47 3.36 -6.85
CA PHE A 11 -19.14 2.82 -7.16
C PHE A 11 -18.42 2.32 -5.89
N GLU A 12 -18.34 3.16 -4.84
CA GLU A 12 -17.67 2.78 -3.60
C GLU A 12 -18.37 1.60 -2.90
N ALA A 13 -19.72 1.57 -2.90
CA ALA A 13 -20.48 0.49 -2.28
C ALA A 13 -20.25 -0.86 -3.00
N THR A 14 -20.42 -0.89 -4.32
CA THR A 14 -20.23 -2.11 -5.10
C THR A 14 -18.76 -2.54 -5.14
N GLY A 15 -17.83 -1.59 -5.20
CA GLY A 15 -16.40 -1.86 -5.14
C GLY A 15 -15.99 -2.50 -3.80
N ARG A 16 -16.51 -1.99 -2.68
CA ARG A 16 -16.32 -2.61 -1.38
C ARG A 16 -16.88 -4.03 -1.35
N GLU A 17 -18.13 -4.21 -1.75
CA GLU A 17 -18.80 -5.51 -1.73
C GLU A 17 -18.00 -6.56 -2.50
N PHE A 18 -17.60 -6.24 -3.73
CA PHE A 18 -16.85 -7.17 -4.58
C PHE A 18 -15.51 -7.58 -3.94
N MET A 19 -14.74 -6.61 -3.45
CA MET A 19 -13.43 -6.88 -2.84
C MET A 19 -13.56 -7.63 -1.51
N GLU A 20 -14.53 -7.26 -0.67
CA GLU A 20 -14.75 -7.89 0.64
C GLU A 20 -15.20 -9.35 0.45
N GLN A 21 -16.17 -9.60 -0.42
CA GLN A 21 -16.67 -10.96 -0.68
C GLN A 21 -15.60 -11.86 -1.32
N THR A 22 -14.79 -11.32 -2.23
CA THR A 22 -13.69 -12.08 -2.84
C THR A 22 -12.69 -12.53 -1.78
N LEU A 23 -12.30 -11.64 -0.87
CA LEU A 23 -11.35 -11.96 0.20
C LEU A 23 -11.92 -13.00 1.19
N LEU A 24 -13.19 -12.84 1.58
CA LEU A 24 -13.88 -13.79 2.45
C LEU A 24 -13.97 -15.18 1.81
N LEU A 25 -14.35 -15.25 0.53
CA LEU A 25 -14.42 -16.50 -0.21
C LEU A 25 -13.04 -17.16 -0.33
N ALA A 26 -11.99 -16.40 -0.64
CA ALA A 26 -10.62 -16.93 -0.74
C ALA A 26 -10.16 -17.56 0.58
N ARG A 27 -10.43 -16.90 1.70
CA ARG A 27 -10.15 -17.43 3.05
C ARG A 27 -10.94 -18.69 3.35
N GLN A 28 -12.23 -18.72 3.01
CA GLN A 28 -13.08 -19.89 3.22
C GLN A 28 -12.58 -21.10 2.42
N GLN A 29 -12.17 -20.87 1.16
CA GLN A 29 -11.71 -21.93 0.25
C GLN A 29 -10.30 -22.42 0.57
N ARG A 30 -9.44 -21.56 1.14
CA ARG A 30 -8.05 -21.89 1.50
C ARG A 30 -7.72 -21.32 2.88
N PRO A 31 -8.25 -21.93 3.95
CA PRO A 31 -8.14 -21.40 5.31
C PRO A 31 -6.72 -21.43 5.90
N LEU A 32 -5.82 -22.23 5.30
CA LEU A 32 -4.41 -22.32 5.71
C LEU A 32 -3.50 -21.31 4.98
N ALA A 33 -4.01 -20.61 3.97
CA ALA A 33 -3.28 -19.55 3.28
C ALA A 33 -3.48 -18.21 3.97
N ALA A 34 -2.52 -17.30 3.77
CA ALA A 34 -2.60 -15.93 4.26
C ALA A 34 -2.95 -14.99 3.11
N TRP A 35 -4.05 -14.26 3.24
CA TRP A 35 -4.64 -13.48 2.15
C TRP A 35 -4.47 -11.98 2.32
N GLY A 36 -4.34 -11.27 1.21
CA GLY A 36 -4.27 -9.81 1.14
C GLY A 36 -4.22 -9.34 -0.30
N TYR A 37 -4.65 -8.11 -0.55
CA TYR A 37 -4.61 -7.53 -1.89
C TYR A 37 -3.24 -6.90 -2.19
N TYR A 38 -2.71 -7.19 -3.39
CA TYR A 38 -1.53 -6.53 -3.93
C TYR A 38 -1.69 -5.00 -3.96
N ALA A 39 -0.58 -4.31 -3.71
CA ALA A 39 -0.39 -2.86 -3.70
C ALA A 39 -1.05 -2.07 -2.55
N PHE A 40 -1.96 -2.67 -1.77
CA PHE A 40 -2.61 -1.98 -0.66
C PHE A 40 -1.77 -2.00 0.65
N PRO A 41 -1.80 -0.92 1.45
CA PRO A 41 -2.41 0.39 1.17
C PRO A 41 -1.61 1.20 0.16
N TYR A 42 -2.30 2.10 -0.55
CA TYR A 42 -1.63 3.11 -1.35
C TYR A 42 -1.13 4.28 -0.50
N CYS A 43 -0.07 4.92 -0.98
CA CYS A 43 0.55 6.09 -0.35
C CYS A 43 0.68 7.28 -1.30
N PHE A 44 0.90 6.99 -2.60
CA PHE A 44 1.15 7.96 -3.66
C PHE A 44 2.30 8.95 -3.41
N ASN A 45 3.18 8.65 -2.44
CA ASN A 45 4.40 9.42 -2.19
C ASN A 45 5.33 9.41 -3.41
N MET A 46 6.13 10.46 -3.52
CA MET A 46 7.03 10.72 -4.65
C MET A 46 6.40 10.84 -6.05
N ASN A 47 5.07 10.83 -6.21
CA ASN A 47 4.44 10.82 -7.54
C ASN A 47 4.45 12.16 -8.30
N GLY A 48 4.74 13.28 -7.64
CA GLY A 48 4.78 14.61 -8.24
C GLY A 48 6.06 14.97 -8.99
N GLY A 49 6.09 16.19 -9.55
CA GLY A 49 7.33 16.84 -9.99
C GLY A 49 8.29 17.05 -8.82
N VAL A 50 9.56 17.36 -9.09
CA VAL A 50 10.64 17.43 -8.08
C VAL A 50 10.23 18.24 -6.83
N ASN A 51 9.55 19.37 -7.02
CA ASN A 51 9.13 20.27 -5.92
C ASN A 51 7.84 19.84 -5.18
N ALA A 52 7.17 18.78 -5.65
CA ALA A 52 5.92 18.26 -5.09
C ALA A 52 6.08 16.84 -4.51
N ARG A 53 7.32 16.34 -4.44
CA ARG A 53 7.65 15.04 -3.86
C ARG A 53 7.70 15.16 -2.34
N SER A 54 7.11 14.17 -1.66
CA SER A 54 7.10 14.06 -0.20
C SER A 54 7.34 12.60 0.16
N GLU A 55 8.08 12.34 1.24
CA GLU A 55 8.26 11.01 1.80
C GLU A 55 6.92 10.46 2.32
N ASN A 56 6.17 11.28 3.06
CA ASN A 56 4.95 10.86 3.74
C ASN A 56 3.75 10.81 2.79
N CYS A 57 2.89 9.81 2.97
CA CYS A 57 1.58 9.77 2.33
C CYS A 57 0.75 10.98 2.79
N SER A 58 0.00 11.59 1.88
CA SER A 58 -0.76 12.79 2.22
C SER A 58 -1.83 12.50 3.29
N PRO A 59 -2.24 13.51 4.09
CA PRO A 59 -3.32 13.33 5.06
C PRO A 59 -4.64 12.85 4.43
N GLU A 60 -4.89 13.21 3.17
CA GLU A 60 -6.05 12.73 2.41
C GLU A 60 -5.98 11.23 2.15
N VAL A 61 -4.86 10.73 1.64
CA VAL A 61 -4.64 9.30 1.40
C VAL A 61 -4.74 8.51 2.70
N GLN A 62 -4.19 9.03 3.80
CA GLN A 62 -4.34 8.38 5.10
C GLN A 62 -5.81 8.33 5.57
N ARG A 63 -6.61 9.38 5.31
CA ARG A 63 -8.06 9.38 5.59
C ARG A 63 -8.81 8.38 4.72
N GLU A 64 -8.45 8.23 3.45
CA GLU A 64 -9.04 7.23 2.55
C GLU A 64 -8.69 5.80 3.00
N ASN A 65 -7.41 5.54 3.33
CA ASN A 65 -6.98 4.28 3.92
C ASN A 65 -7.74 3.97 5.22
N ASN A 66 -8.04 4.99 6.04
CA ASN A 66 -8.88 4.81 7.23
C ASN A 66 -10.34 4.46 6.90
N ARG A 67 -10.90 4.92 5.77
CA ARG A 67 -12.27 4.57 5.33
C ARG A 67 -12.37 3.14 4.82
N ILE A 68 -11.27 2.57 4.33
CA ILE A 68 -11.20 1.18 3.82
C ILE A 68 -10.60 0.19 4.81
N MET A 69 -10.62 0.49 6.12
CA MET A 69 -10.12 -0.45 7.14
C MET A 69 -10.77 -1.83 7.08
N TRP A 70 -12.00 -1.94 6.59
CA TRP A 70 -12.67 -3.22 6.36
C TRP A 70 -11.84 -4.16 5.46
N LEU A 71 -11.07 -3.62 4.51
CA LEU A 71 -10.21 -4.41 3.63
C LEU A 71 -9.04 -5.00 4.40
N PHE A 72 -8.36 -4.14 5.18
CA PHE A 72 -7.25 -4.57 6.02
C PHE A 72 -7.75 -5.51 7.11
N ASP A 73 -8.91 -5.24 7.71
CA ASP A 73 -9.46 -6.02 8.81
C ASP A 73 -9.80 -7.47 8.44
N ASN A 74 -10.07 -7.71 7.16
CA ASN A 74 -10.31 -9.02 6.58
C ASN A 74 -9.07 -9.66 5.93
N SER A 75 -7.93 -8.94 5.89
CA SER A 75 -6.65 -9.44 5.38
C SER A 75 -5.80 -10.07 6.49
N ASP A 76 -4.98 -11.06 6.15
CA ASP A 76 -3.95 -11.65 7.02
C ASP A 76 -2.59 -10.95 6.84
N ILE A 77 -2.31 -10.47 5.63
CA ILE A 77 -1.06 -9.80 5.25
C ILE A 77 -1.38 -8.52 4.46
N ILE A 78 -0.56 -7.49 4.67
CA ILE A 78 -0.59 -6.23 3.92
C ILE A 78 0.55 -6.23 2.90
N PHE A 79 0.22 -5.95 1.63
CA PHE A 79 1.13 -6.09 0.49
C PHE A 79 1.39 -4.75 -0.24
N PRO A 80 2.07 -3.77 0.37
CA PRO A 80 2.36 -2.51 -0.30
C PRO A 80 3.35 -2.74 -1.45
N SER A 81 3.12 -2.08 -2.59
CA SER A 81 4.12 -2.04 -3.67
C SER A 81 5.14 -0.94 -3.41
N VAL A 82 6.43 -1.25 -3.47
CA VAL A 82 7.53 -0.29 -3.29
C VAL A 82 8.40 -0.17 -4.53
N TYR A 83 7.82 -0.40 -5.71
CA TYR A 83 8.56 -0.35 -6.96
C TYR A 83 9.20 1.03 -7.20
N LEU A 84 10.48 0.99 -7.58
CA LEU A 84 11.30 2.18 -7.77
C LEU A 84 11.15 2.73 -9.19
N ARG A 85 11.54 3.99 -9.36
CA ARG A 85 11.65 4.67 -10.66
C ARG A 85 13.06 5.24 -10.79
N GLU A 86 13.64 5.11 -11.96
CA GLU A 86 15.01 5.53 -12.25
C GLU A 86 15.16 7.04 -12.11
N LYS A 87 14.13 7.81 -12.51
CA LYS A 87 14.10 9.28 -12.38
C LYS A 87 14.12 9.83 -10.95
N LEU A 88 14.00 8.97 -9.93
CA LEU A 88 14.18 9.35 -8.52
C LEU A 88 15.67 9.20 -8.18
N SER A 89 16.22 10.16 -7.45
CA SER A 89 17.55 10.02 -6.84
C SER A 89 17.58 8.86 -5.83
N PRO A 90 18.76 8.30 -5.49
CA PRO A 90 18.86 7.25 -4.48
C PRO A 90 18.15 7.59 -3.16
N CYS A 91 18.34 8.80 -2.65
CA CYS A 91 17.66 9.27 -1.43
C CYS A 91 16.12 9.28 -1.58
N GLU A 92 15.59 9.76 -2.71
CA GLU A 92 14.15 9.74 -2.96
C GLU A 92 13.58 8.32 -3.11
N ARG A 93 14.37 7.35 -3.59
CA ARG A 93 13.98 5.93 -3.67
C ARG A 93 13.86 5.34 -2.26
N GLU A 94 14.78 5.64 -1.36
CA GLU A 94 14.67 5.23 0.04
C GLU A 94 13.46 5.86 0.74
N GLN A 95 13.26 7.16 0.54
CA GLN A 95 12.10 7.88 1.08
C GLN A 95 10.78 7.30 0.54
N LEU A 96 10.74 6.92 -0.75
CA LEU A 96 9.59 6.21 -1.34
C LEU A 96 9.27 4.94 -0.55
N ILE A 97 10.26 4.07 -0.35
CA ILE A 97 10.09 2.81 0.38
C ILE A 97 9.65 3.10 1.82
N ARG A 98 10.37 3.97 2.53
CA ARG A 98 10.12 4.28 3.96
C ARG A 98 8.71 4.80 4.18
N GLY A 99 8.24 5.73 3.34
CA GLY A 99 6.89 6.28 3.43
C GLY A 99 5.79 5.22 3.20
N ARG A 100 5.96 4.37 2.19
CA ARG A 100 4.98 3.30 1.87
C ARG A 100 4.94 2.23 2.95
N VAL A 101 6.10 1.82 3.47
CA VAL A 101 6.20 0.85 4.56
C VAL A 101 5.61 1.43 5.84
N ARG A 102 5.89 2.70 6.17
CA ARG A 102 5.32 3.38 7.34
C ARG A 102 3.79 3.36 7.32
N GLU A 103 3.17 3.63 6.18
CA GLU A 103 1.71 3.59 6.04
C GLU A 103 1.14 2.18 6.12
N ALA A 104 1.81 1.20 5.48
CA ALA A 104 1.42 -0.20 5.58
C ALA A 104 1.46 -0.71 7.03
N VAL A 105 2.50 -0.36 7.77
CA VAL A 105 2.63 -0.67 9.20
C VAL A 105 1.54 0.04 10.00
N ARG A 106 1.24 1.32 9.71
CA ARG A 106 0.18 2.08 10.40
C ARG A 106 -1.19 1.38 10.29
N VAL A 107 -1.58 0.93 9.09
CA VAL A 107 -2.87 0.23 8.90
C VAL A 107 -2.85 -1.21 9.43
N ALA A 108 -1.69 -1.87 9.44
CA ALA A 108 -1.52 -3.22 9.99
C ALA A 108 -1.60 -3.27 11.53
N GLN A 109 -1.22 -2.18 12.20
CA GLN A 109 -1.12 -2.09 13.66
C GLN A 109 -2.43 -1.70 14.37
N ARG A 110 -3.57 -1.61 13.67
CA ARG A 110 -4.81 -1.16 14.31
C ARG A 110 -5.28 -2.21 15.34
N ASN A 111 -5.11 -1.85 16.61
CA ASN A 111 -5.41 -2.65 17.79
C ASN A 111 -6.94 -2.85 17.90
N SER A 112 -7.44 -3.98 17.41
CA SER A 112 -8.62 -4.60 18.02
C SER A 112 -8.10 -5.65 18.99
N ALA A 113 -8.52 -5.61 20.25
CA ALA A 113 -8.12 -6.59 21.28
C ALA A 113 -8.38 -8.05 20.86
N SER A 114 -9.20 -8.26 19.83
CA SER A 114 -9.61 -9.55 19.30
C SER A 114 -8.88 -10.03 18.04
N LYS A 115 -7.98 -9.24 17.43
CA LYS A 115 -7.30 -9.64 16.18
C LYS A 115 -5.77 -9.48 16.27
N PRO A 116 -4.99 -10.49 15.84
CA PRO A 116 -3.53 -10.39 15.80
C PRO A 116 -3.08 -9.31 14.81
N ARG A 117 -1.88 -8.75 15.06
CA ARG A 117 -1.24 -7.82 14.13
C ARG A 117 -0.97 -8.49 12.78
N ARG A 118 -1.26 -7.78 11.70
CA ARG A 118 -1.02 -8.25 10.33
C ARG A 118 0.44 -8.11 9.97
N LYS A 119 0.95 -9.08 9.22
CA LYS A 119 2.30 -8.99 8.65
C LYS A 119 2.29 -7.97 7.50
N VAL A 120 3.43 -7.30 7.29
CA VAL A 120 3.65 -6.44 6.13
C VAL A 120 4.72 -7.09 5.27
N LEU A 121 4.40 -7.43 4.03
CA LEU A 121 5.34 -7.97 3.06
C LEU A 121 5.34 -7.09 1.81
N THR A 122 6.45 -6.41 1.55
CA THR A 122 6.55 -5.46 0.45
C THR A 122 6.70 -6.18 -0.89
N TYR A 123 5.94 -5.74 -1.88
CA TYR A 123 6.19 -6.13 -3.27
C TYR A 123 7.32 -5.28 -3.84
N LEU A 124 8.38 -5.96 -4.26
CA LEU A 124 9.57 -5.40 -4.87
C LEU A 124 9.75 -5.91 -6.31
N ARG A 125 10.48 -5.14 -7.11
CA ARG A 125 10.84 -5.49 -8.48
C ARG A 125 12.32 -5.21 -8.65
N TYR A 126 13.03 -6.10 -9.33
CA TYR A 126 14.48 -5.97 -9.59
C TYR A 126 14.80 -5.06 -10.79
N VAL A 127 13.80 -4.37 -11.36
CA VAL A 127 13.96 -3.35 -12.39
C VAL A 127 13.18 -2.09 -12.03
N TYR A 128 13.62 -0.95 -12.54
CA TYR A 128 12.89 0.31 -12.44
C TYR A 128 11.56 0.26 -13.21
N THR A 129 10.52 0.90 -12.67
CA THR A 129 9.16 0.88 -13.21
C THR A 129 9.05 1.65 -14.53
N ASP A 130 9.81 2.73 -14.67
CA ASP A 130 9.77 3.66 -15.80
C ASP A 130 10.70 3.28 -16.95
N THR A 131 11.77 2.52 -16.70
CA THR A 131 12.77 2.19 -17.74
C THR A 131 13.02 0.70 -17.94
N ILE A 132 12.57 -0.17 -17.02
CA ILE A 132 12.81 -1.62 -17.04
C ILE A 132 14.30 -1.99 -16.93
N GLN A 133 15.19 -1.03 -16.67
CA GLN A 133 16.59 -1.29 -16.35
C GLN A 133 16.71 -1.92 -14.96
N TYR A 134 17.69 -2.79 -14.78
CA TYR A 134 17.97 -3.42 -13.49
C TYR A 134 18.26 -2.37 -12.41
N LEU A 135 17.81 -2.66 -11.19
CA LEU A 135 18.18 -1.85 -10.02
C LEU A 135 19.71 -1.86 -9.86
N THR A 136 20.25 -0.70 -9.50
CA THR A 136 21.69 -0.53 -9.28
C THR A 136 22.01 -0.81 -7.82
N GLU A 137 23.10 -1.52 -7.54
CA GLU A 137 23.68 -1.60 -6.20
C GLU A 137 24.11 -0.20 -5.74
N VAL A 138 23.80 0.14 -4.49
CA VAL A 138 24.27 1.39 -3.86
C VAL A 138 25.20 0.99 -2.72
N GLY A 139 26.45 1.45 -2.77
CA GLY A 139 27.48 1.05 -1.80
C GLY A 139 27.08 1.33 -0.36
N SER A 140 26.96 0.26 0.43
CA SER A 140 27.10 0.17 1.89
C SER A 140 26.64 1.37 2.73
N GLU A 141 25.34 1.43 3.05
CA GLU A 141 24.80 1.93 4.35
C GLU A 141 23.26 1.81 4.41
N SER A 142 22.60 1.62 3.27
CA SER A 142 21.15 1.50 3.18
C SER A 142 20.72 0.03 3.02
N ASN A 143 20.62 -0.71 4.13
CA ASN A 143 20.12 -2.09 4.15
C ASN A 143 18.62 -2.17 3.75
N VAL A 144 18.34 -2.04 2.45
CA VAL A 144 17.15 -2.56 1.77
C VAL A 144 17.51 -3.10 0.38
N PHE A 145 18.65 -2.71 -0.21
CA PHE A 145 19.42 -3.45 -1.22
C PHE A 145 20.90 -3.10 -1.09
#